data_AF-A0A2T7PT91-F1
#
_entry.id   AF-A0A2T7PT91-F1
#
_cell.length_a   1.000
_cell.length_b   1.000
_cell.length_c   1.000
_cell.angle_alpha   90.00
_cell.angle_beta   90.00
_cell.angle_gamma   90.00
#
_symmetry.space_group_name_H-M   'P 1'
#
loop_
_entity.id
_entity.type
_entity.pdbx_description
1 polymer ?
#
loop_
_entity_poly.entity_id
_entity_poly.type
_entity_poly.pdbx_seq_one_letter_code
_entity_poly.pdbx_strand_id
1 'polypeptide(L)'
;MRCLLVFAVVCAVAYAQGPGGHGPGEHGDPAMRLVADEVHALLQATPSLTVAECTTKCDAVFVLDAPQDETITDRDCAIECRLQIEGPSSGAPHHPTGEPHGPGAR
;
A
#
# COMPACT_ATOMS: atom_id res chain seq x y z
N MET A 1 -3.00 5.44 -40.29
CA MET A 1 -2.08 4.29 -40.12
C MET A 1 -1.24 4.33 -38.82
N ARG A 2 -1.51 5.23 -37.86
CA ARG A 2 -0.87 5.19 -36.52
C ARG A 2 -1.73 4.49 -35.47
N CYS A 3 -3.05 4.41 -35.69
CA CYS A 3 -3.98 3.73 -34.79
C CYS A 3 -3.77 2.21 -34.71
N LEU A 4 -3.29 1.58 -35.80
CA LEU A 4 -3.03 0.14 -35.84
C LEU A 4 -1.84 -0.27 -34.97
N LEU A 5 -0.86 0.62 -34.79
CA LEU A 5 0.30 0.34 -33.93
C LEU A 5 -0.08 0.37 -32.45
N VAL A 6 -1.04 1.22 -32.06
CA VAL A 6 -1.52 1.31 -30.68
C VAL A 6 -2.28 0.05 -30.27
N PHE A 7 -3.10 -0.51 -31.16
CA PHE A 7 -3.88 -1.72 -30.87
C PHE A 7 -3.00 -2.98 -30.65
N ALA A 8 -1.92 -3.12 -31.43
CA ALA A 8 -1.02 -4.28 -31.32
C ALA A 8 -0.25 -4.32 -29.99
N VAL A 9 0.13 -3.16 -29.45
CA VAL A 9 0.83 -3.06 -28.16
C VAL A 9 -0.09 -3.46 -27.00
N VAL A 10 -1.37 -3.04 -27.03
CA VAL A 10 -2.34 -3.38 -25.98
C VAL A 10 -2.62 -4.88 -25.91
N CYS A 11 -2.72 -5.56 -27.07
CA CYS A 11 -2.94 -7.02 -27.09
C CYS A 11 -1.75 -7.80 -26.50
N ALA A 12 -0.51 -7.41 -26.79
CA ALA A 12 0.67 -8.12 -26.28
C ALA A 12 0.75 -8.11 -24.74
N VAL A 13 0.32 -7.02 -24.09
CA VAL A 13 0.30 -6.91 -22.63
C VAL A 13 -0.79 -7.80 -22.01
N ALA A 14 -1.94 -7.95 -22.67
CA ALA A 14 -3.03 -8.81 -22.18
C ALA A 14 -2.65 -10.31 -22.20
N TYR A 15 -1.86 -10.76 -23.17
CA TYR A 15 -1.40 -12.16 -23.24
C TYR A 15 -0.29 -12.49 -22.22
N ALA A 16 0.41 -11.50 -21.68
CA ALA A 16 1.43 -11.72 -20.65
C ALA A 16 0.84 -11.95 -19.25
N GLN A 17 -0.44 -11.65 -19.03
CA GLN A 17 -1.17 -11.87 -17.77
C GLN A 17 -1.93 -13.21 -17.78
N GLY A 18 -1.28 -14.28 -18.26
CA GLY A 18 -1.82 -15.64 -18.12
C GLY A 18 -2.15 -15.97 -16.66
N PRO A 19 -3.10 -16.90 -16.40
CA PRO A 19 -3.59 -17.23 -15.06
C PRO A 19 -2.50 -17.94 -14.25
N GLY A 20 -1.56 -17.16 -13.71
CA GLY A 20 -0.53 -17.60 -12.79
C GLY A 20 -1.13 -17.74 -11.40
N GLY A 21 -1.06 -18.97 -10.86
CA GLY A 21 -1.73 -19.39 -9.64
C GLY A 21 -1.45 -18.49 -8.42
N HIS A 22 -2.53 -18.12 -7.75
CA HIS A 22 -2.52 -17.62 -6.38
C HIS A 22 -1.98 -18.71 -5.44
N GLY A 23 -0.76 -18.54 -4.96
CA GLY A 23 -0.26 -19.28 -3.79
C GLY A 23 -0.99 -18.81 -2.53
N PRO A 24 -1.36 -19.72 -1.61
CA PRO A 24 -1.99 -19.34 -0.35
C PRO A 24 -0.90 -18.94 0.65
N GLY A 25 -0.87 -17.70 1.13
CA GLY A 25 0.08 -17.39 2.22
C GLY A 25 0.25 -15.97 2.73
N GLU A 26 -0.12 -14.92 2.00
CA GLU A 26 0.13 -13.54 2.46
C GLU A 26 -1.08 -12.64 2.16
N HIS A 27 -2.09 -12.68 3.03
CA HIS A 27 -3.21 -11.74 3.00
C HIS A 27 -2.92 -10.56 3.92
N GLY A 28 -1.84 -9.82 3.65
CA GLY A 28 -1.83 -8.40 4.00
C GLY A 28 -2.70 -7.68 2.97
N ASP A 29 -3.64 -6.84 3.41
CA ASP A 29 -4.49 -6.13 2.48
C ASP A 29 -3.61 -5.28 1.52
N PRO A 30 -3.73 -5.47 0.19
CA PRO A 30 -2.87 -4.79 -0.76
C PRO A 30 -3.05 -3.27 -0.72
N ALA A 31 -4.23 -2.76 -0.34
CA ALA A 31 -4.46 -1.32 -0.20
C ALA A 31 -3.69 -0.77 1.01
N MET A 32 -3.67 -1.48 2.13
CA MET A 32 -2.89 -1.08 3.31
C MET A 32 -1.39 -0.90 3.00
N ARG A 33 -0.83 -1.75 2.13
CA ARG A 33 0.58 -1.59 1.68
C ARG A 33 0.78 -0.32 0.86
N LEU A 34 -0.16 0.00 -0.03
CA LEU A 34 -0.10 1.22 -0.85
C LEU A 34 -0.19 2.48 0.02
N VAL A 35 -1.03 2.45 1.04
CA VAL A 35 -1.15 3.53 2.03
C VAL A 35 0.16 3.73 2.80
N ALA A 36 0.78 2.65 3.28
CA ALA A 36 2.05 2.73 3.99
C ALA A 36 3.20 3.31 3.12
N ASP A 37 3.27 2.89 1.86
CA ASP A 37 4.25 3.40 0.88
C ASP A 37 4.02 4.90 0.59
N GLU A 38 2.76 5.33 0.45
CA GLU A 38 2.43 6.75 0.22
C GLU A 38 2.77 7.61 1.44
N VAL A 39 2.40 7.18 2.65
CA VAL A 39 2.77 7.90 3.90
C VAL A 39 4.28 8.02 4.02
N HIS A 40 5.02 6.97 3.68
CA HIS A 40 6.48 7.02 3.68
C HIS A 40 7.00 8.07 2.69
N ALA A 41 6.49 8.09 1.46
CA ALA A 41 6.87 9.06 0.45
C ALA A 41 6.53 10.51 0.86
N LEU A 42 5.35 10.73 1.46
CA LEU A 42 4.93 12.04 1.97
C LEU A 42 5.88 12.56 3.05
N LEU A 43 6.29 11.71 3.99
CA LEU A 43 7.21 12.09 5.06
C LEU A 43 8.65 12.31 4.55
N GLN A 44 9.09 11.57 3.54
CA GLN A 44 10.36 11.85 2.86
C GLN A 44 10.33 13.21 2.16
N ALA A 45 9.21 13.58 1.53
CA ALA A 45 9.05 14.84 0.83
C ALA A 45 8.86 16.03 1.79
N THR A 46 8.25 15.83 2.96
CA THR A 46 7.98 16.87 3.96
C THR A 46 8.12 16.30 5.38
N PRO A 47 9.34 16.28 5.94
CA PRO A 47 9.63 15.57 7.20
C PRO A 47 9.07 16.26 8.46
N SER A 48 8.51 17.47 8.33
CA SER A 48 7.95 18.24 9.43
C SER A 48 6.41 18.20 9.48
N LEU A 49 5.77 17.27 8.76
CA LEU A 49 4.32 17.12 8.81
C LEU A 49 3.89 16.64 10.21
N THR A 50 2.84 17.26 10.73
CA THR A 50 2.09 16.70 11.85
C THR A 50 1.27 15.49 11.40
N VAL A 51 0.81 14.66 12.33
CA VAL A 51 -0.07 13.52 12.01
C VAL A 51 -1.31 13.96 11.23
N ALA A 52 -1.93 15.08 11.62
CA ALA A 52 -3.11 15.60 10.94
C ALA A 52 -2.82 16.01 9.49
N GLU A 53 -1.71 16.73 9.25
CA GLU A 53 -1.33 17.15 7.88
C GLU A 53 -0.93 15.95 7.02
N CYS A 54 -0.27 14.95 7.61
CA CYS A 54 0.04 13.69 6.94
C CYS A 54 -1.25 12.97 6.53
N THR A 55 -2.21 12.81 7.45
CA THR A 55 -3.50 12.15 7.16
C THR A 55 -4.25 12.88 6.05
N THR A 56 -4.39 14.20 6.11
CA THR A 56 -5.07 14.98 5.06
C THR A 56 -4.40 14.84 3.70
N LYS A 57 -3.07 14.73 3.65
CA LYS A 57 -2.34 14.54 2.38
C LYS A 57 -2.50 13.13 1.83
N CYS A 58 -2.43 12.11 2.68
CA CYS A 58 -2.63 10.71 2.31
C CYS A 58 -4.06 10.47 1.80
N ASP A 59 -5.04 10.98 2.53
CA ASP A 59 -6.47 10.97 2.18
C ASP A 59 -6.72 11.57 0.78
N ALA A 60 -6.15 12.75 0.51
CA ALA A 60 -6.28 13.41 -0.79
C ALA A 60 -5.72 12.58 -1.98
N VAL A 61 -4.82 11.63 -1.73
CA VAL A 61 -4.26 10.72 -2.76
C VAL A 61 -5.19 9.54 -3.02
N PHE A 62 -5.91 9.09 -1.99
CA PHE A 62 -6.77 7.91 -2.02
C PHE A 62 -8.26 8.25 -1.96
N VAL A 63 -8.69 9.42 -2.45
CA VAL A 63 -10.13 9.74 -2.53
C VAL A 63 -10.83 8.76 -3.48
N LEU A 64 -11.69 7.90 -2.93
CA LEU A 64 -12.45 6.87 -3.63
C LEU A 64 -13.94 7.23 -3.69
N ASP A 65 -14.56 7.01 -4.85
CA ASP A 65 -16.02 7.14 -5.04
C ASP A 65 -16.82 6.01 -4.35
N ALA A 66 -16.14 5.07 -3.68
CA ALA A 66 -16.71 3.94 -2.97
C ALA A 66 -16.66 4.19 -1.45
N PRO A 67 -17.79 4.50 -0.78
CA PRO A 67 -17.77 4.98 0.60
C PRO A 67 -17.18 4.01 1.62
N GLN A 68 -17.32 2.70 1.39
CA GLN A 68 -16.73 1.68 2.26
C GLN A 68 -15.22 1.60 2.12
N ASP A 69 -14.72 1.67 0.89
CA ASP A 69 -13.29 1.62 0.60
C ASP A 69 -12.62 2.91 1.07
N GLU A 70 -13.27 4.07 0.88
CA GLU A 70 -12.85 5.36 1.43
C GLU A 70 -12.69 5.30 2.95
N THR A 71 -13.69 4.76 3.67
CA THR A 71 -13.61 4.62 5.13
C THR A 71 -12.42 3.75 5.58
N ILE A 72 -12.02 2.78 4.76
CA ILE A 72 -10.86 1.92 5.04
C ILE A 72 -9.57 2.71 4.79
N THR A 73 -9.44 3.37 3.65
CA THR A 73 -8.24 4.18 3.31
C THR A 73 -8.04 5.33 4.29
N ASP A 74 -9.10 6.01 4.73
CA ASP A 74 -9.06 7.06 5.76
C ASP A 74 -8.44 6.54 7.07
N ARG A 75 -8.90 5.36 7.49
CA ARG A 75 -8.44 4.71 8.72
C ARG A 75 -6.98 4.32 8.59
N ASP A 76 -6.61 3.72 7.47
CA ASP A 76 -5.26 3.23 7.23
C ASP A 76 -4.27 4.40 7.14
N CYS A 77 -4.65 5.50 6.47
CA CYS A 77 -3.85 6.74 6.43
C CYS A 77 -3.61 7.30 7.84
N ALA A 78 -4.62 7.30 8.71
CA ALA A 78 -4.47 7.77 10.08
C ALA A 78 -3.56 6.87 10.94
N ILE A 79 -3.65 5.55 10.76
CA ILE A 79 -2.81 4.58 11.47
C ILE A 79 -1.35 4.74 11.03
N GLU A 80 -1.08 4.71 9.72
CA GLU A 80 0.27 4.75 9.17
C GLU A 80 0.97 6.09 9.48
N CYS A 81 0.28 7.22 9.33
CA CYS A 81 0.85 8.52 9.70
C CYS A 81 1.26 8.57 11.17
N ARG A 82 0.45 8.00 12.08
CA ARG A 82 0.81 7.93 13.49
C ARG A 82 2.01 7.03 13.73
N LEU A 83 2.01 5.83 13.13
CA LEU A 83 3.09 4.85 13.29
C LEU A 83 4.43 5.41 12.81
N GLN A 84 4.46 6.11 11.68
CA GLN A 84 5.71 6.62 11.10
C GLN A 84 6.20 7.92 11.75
N ILE A 85 5.32 8.76 12.30
CA ILE A 85 5.70 10.02 12.98
C ILE A 85 6.00 9.80 14.46
N GLU A 86 5.12 9.10 15.17
CA GLU A 86 5.18 8.95 16.64
C GLU A 86 5.83 7.63 17.08
N GLY A 87 5.97 6.67 16.15
CA GLY A 87 6.43 5.32 16.44
C GLY A 87 5.30 4.40 16.92
N PRO A 88 5.57 3.09 17.07
CA PRO A 88 4.58 2.15 17.56
C PRO A 88 4.21 2.47 19.00
N SER A 89 2.92 2.74 19.24
CA SER A 89 2.36 2.80 20.59
C SER A 89 2.38 1.41 21.20
N SER A 90 2.87 1.25 22.45
CA SER A 90 3.05 -0.04 23.15
C SER A 90 1.78 -0.88 23.42
N GLY A 91 0.68 -0.60 22.73
CA GLY A 91 -0.59 -1.34 22.79
C GLY A 91 -1.30 -1.49 21.45
N ALA A 92 -0.69 -1.09 20.32
CA ALA A 92 -1.19 -1.45 19.00
C ALA A 92 -0.83 -2.92 18.73
N PRO A 93 -1.74 -3.75 18.17
CA PRO A 93 -1.35 -5.06 17.67
C PRO A 93 -0.32 -4.85 16.57
N HIS A 94 0.95 -5.12 16.88
CA HIS A 94 1.95 -5.40 15.86
C HIS A 94 1.45 -6.65 15.13
N HIS A 95 1.05 -6.52 13.87
CA HIS A 95 1.11 -7.67 12.98
C HIS A 95 2.60 -8.01 12.86
N PRO A 96 3.06 -9.17 13.37
CA PRO A 96 4.48 -9.47 13.39
C PRO A 96 4.97 -9.58 11.95
N THR A 97 5.83 -8.65 11.54
CA THR A 97 6.75 -8.87 10.42
C THR A 97 7.62 -10.05 10.82
N GLY A 98 7.70 -11.04 9.93
CA GLY A 98 8.20 -12.39 10.19
C GLY A 98 9.49 -12.46 11.02
N GLU A 99 9.50 -13.41 11.95
CA GLU A 99 10.72 -13.96 12.53
C GLU A 99 11.66 -14.45 11.41
N PRO A 100 12.98 -14.19 11.51
CA PRO A 100 13.94 -14.77 10.59
C PRO A 100 14.12 -16.25 10.97
N HIS A 101 13.41 -17.14 10.29
CA HIS A 101 13.76 -18.56 10.29
C HIS A 101 15.13 -18.72 9.63
N GLY A 102 16.16 -18.89 10.48
CA GLY A 102 17.53 -19.17 10.08
C GLY A 102 17.65 -20.45 9.25
N PRO A 103 18.75 -20.60 8.50
CA PRO A 103 18.90 -21.68 7.54
C PRO A 103 19.08 -23.02 8.27
N GLY A 104 18.38 -24.03 7.75
CA GLY A 104 18.34 -25.38 8.29
C GLY A 104 19.71 -26.00 8.53
N ALA A 105 19.78 -26.79 9.60
CA ALA A 105 20.89 -27.67 9.88
C ALA A 105 20.38 -29.11 10.00
N ARG A 106 20.69 -29.88 8.94
CA ARG A 106 20.89 -31.34 8.84
C ARG A 106 19.68 -32.26 8.89
#